data_AF-A0A3C0XYG1-F1
#
_entry.id   AF-A0A3C0XYG1-F1
#
_cell.length_a   1.000
_cell.length_b   1.000
_cell.length_c   1.000
_cell.angle_alpha   90.00
_cell.angle_beta   90.00
_cell.angle_gamma   90.00
#
_symmetry.space_group_name_H-M   'P 1'
#
loop_
_entity.id
_entity.type
_entity.pdbx_description
1 polymer ?
#
loop_
_entity_poly.entity_id
_entity_poly.type
_entity_poly.pdbx_seq_one_letter_code
_entity_poly.pdbx_strand_id
1 'polypeptide(L)' 'MSREEVFEEVRKIFRDNFDDEELVIVDETNSKDIEDWDSIEHINLVIAMEKRFGL' A
#
# COMPACT_ATOMS: atom_id res chain seq x y z
N MET A 1 -16.22 6.66 2.95
CA MET A 1 -15.24 6.62 1.86
C MET A 1 -15.79 5.71 0.77
N SER A 2 -15.75 6.13 -0.49
CA SER A 2 -15.99 5.25 -1.64
C SER A 2 -14.81 4.29 -1.83
N ARG A 3 -14.97 3.26 -2.67
CA ARG A 3 -13.88 2.32 -2.99
C ARG A 3 -12.70 3.08 -3.58
N GLU A 4 -12.95 4.04 -4.46
CA GLU A 4 -11.95 4.86 -5.11
C GLU A 4 -11.17 5.70 -4.09
N GLU A 5 -11.86 6.31 -3.12
CA GLU A 5 -11.21 7.07 -2.04
C GLU A 5 -10.33 6.17 -1.17
N VAL A 6 -10.80 4.97 -0.81
CA VAL A 6 -9.99 4.00 -0.05
C VAL A 6 -8.77 3.58 -0.85
N PHE A 7 -8.95 3.27 -2.13
CA PHE A 7 -7.88 2.80 -2.99
C PHE A 7 -6.81 3.89 -3.21
N GLU A 8 -7.20 5.16 -3.29
CA GLU A 8 -6.27 6.28 -3.36
C GLU A 8 -5.42 6.39 -2.08
N GLU A 9 -6.03 6.19 -0.91
CA GLU A 9 -5.29 6.20 0.36
C GLU A 9 -4.37 5.00 0.52
N VAL A 10 -4.80 3.82 0.06
CA VAL A 10 -3.94 2.64 0.00
C VAL A 10 -2.76 2.90 -0.94
N ARG A 11 -2.98 3.49 -2.12
CA ARG A 11 -1.87 3.82 -3.03
C ARG A 11 -0.84 4.74 -2.38
N LYS A 12 -1.27 5.76 -1.63
CA LYS A 12 -0.34 6.63 -0.88
C LYS A 12 0.47 5.85 0.15
N ILE A 13 -0.16 4.94 0.90
CA ILE A 13 0.55 4.09 1.87
C ILE A 13 1.63 3.25 1.17
N PHE A 14 1.32 2.68 0.00
CA PHE A 14 2.30 1.93 -0.78
C PHE A 14 3.48 2.83 -1.21
N ARG A 15 3.20 4.02 -1.74
CA ARG A 15 4.24 4.98 -2.15
C ARG A 15 5.14 5.41 -0.99
N ASP A 16 4.54 5.71 0.16
CA ASP A 16 5.26 6.11 1.37
C ASP A 16 6.09 4.96 1.95
N ASN A 17 5.64 3.70 1.78
CA ASN A 17 6.34 2.54 2.33
C ASN A 17 7.48 2.05 1.44
N PHE A 18 7.31 2.11 0.12
CA PHE A 18 8.34 1.71 -0.85
C PHE A 18 9.23 2.87 -1.32
N ASP A 19 9.05 4.08 -0.75
CA ASP A 19 9.75 5.31 -1.17
C ASP A 19 9.69 5.54 -2.71
N ASP A 20 8.56 5.19 -3.33
CA ASP A 20 8.33 5.29 -4.77
C ASP A 20 7.05 6.09 -5.05
N GLU A 21 7.20 7.38 -5.39
CA GLU A 21 6.08 8.27 -5.70
C GLU A 21 5.37 7.93 -7.03
N GLU A 22 6.03 7.21 -7.94
CA GLU A 22 5.47 6.80 -9.23
C GLU A 22 4.74 5.45 -9.15
N LEU A 23 4.86 4.72 -8.03
CA LEU A 23 4.22 3.43 -7.83
C LEU A 23 2.69 3.50 -8.06
N VAL A 24 2.22 2.66 -8.98
CA VAL A 24 0.80 2.48 -9.29
C VAL A 24 0.41 1.05 -8.96
N ILE A 25 -0.45 0.90 -7.96
CA ILE A 25 -1.08 -0.38 -7.63
C ILE A 25 -2.46 -0.48 -8.28
N VAL A 26 -2.85 -1.70 -8.65
CA VAL A 26 -4.17 -2.11 -9.13
C VAL A 26 -4.69 -3.27 -8.26
N ASP A 27 -5.95 -3.67 -8.44
CA ASP A 27 -6.56 -4.73 -7.63
C ASP A 27 -5.81 -6.08 -7.73
N GLU A 28 -5.10 -6.32 -8.84
CA GLU A 28 -4.30 -7.50 -9.10
C GLU A 28 -2.86 -7.42 -8.55
N THR A 29 -2.39 -6.24 -8.14
CA THR A 29 -1.02 -6.03 -7.67
C THR A 29 -0.73 -6.86 -6.44
N ASN A 30 0.38 -7.61 -6.49
CA ASN A 30 0.82 -8.49 -5.42
C ASN A 30 2.35 -8.42 -5.25
N SER A 31 2.90 -9.13 -4.26
CA SER A 31 4.33 -9.07 -3.93
C SER A 31 5.27 -9.60 -5.02
N LYS A 32 4.76 -10.24 -6.09
CA LYS A 32 5.58 -10.59 -7.26
C LYS A 32 5.80 -9.42 -8.21
N ASP A 33 4.96 -8.39 -8.13
CA ASP A 33 4.99 -7.23 -9.02
C ASP A 33 5.89 -6.11 -8.46
N ILE A 34 6.23 -6.17 -7.18
CA ILE A 34 7.08 -5.19 -6.48
C ILE A 34 8.27 -5.94 -5.89
N GLU A 35 9.47 -5.69 -6.40
CA GLU A 35 10.70 -6.41 -6.01
C GLU A 35 11.00 -6.27 -4.50
N ASP A 36 10.77 -5.08 -3.94
CA ASP A 36 11.02 -4.77 -2.53
C ASP A 36 9.89 -5.25 -1.60
N TRP A 37 8.81 -5.84 -2.14
CA TRP A 37 7.69 -6.30 -1.32
C TRP A 37 7.97 -7.67 -0.71
N ASP A 38 8.67 -7.63 0.42
CA ASP A 38 8.93 -8.81 1.26
C ASP A 38 7.94 -8.93 2.44
N SER A 39 8.24 -9.86 3.36
CA SER A 39 7.42 -10.05 4.58
C SER A 39 7.46 -8.88 5.56
N ILE A 40 8.58 -8.14 5.61
CA ILE A 40 8.75 -7.00 6.51
C ILE A 40 7.92 -5.83 5.97
N GLU A 41 8.04 -5.54 4.67
CA GLU A 41 7.23 -4.49 4.06
C GLU A 41 5.74 -4.84 4.08
N HIS A 42 5.37 -6.11 3.93
CA HIS A 42 3.98 -6.52 4.12
C HIS A 42 3.44 -6.17 5.52
N ILE A 43 4.23 -6.38 6.58
CA ILE A 43 3.85 -6.00 7.94
C ILE A 43 3.76 -4.47 8.08
N ASN A 44 4.71 -3.73 7.52
CA ASN A 44 4.70 -2.27 7.53
C ASN A 44 3.46 -1.70 6.85
N LEU A 45 3.06 -2.25 5.68
CA LEU A 45 1.85 -1.88 4.98
C LEU A 45 0.60 -2.09 5.84
N VAL A 46 0.47 -3.26 6.49
CA VAL A 46 -0.68 -3.55 7.37
C VAL A 46 -0.75 -2.55 8.52
N ILE A 47 0.38 -2.28 9.20
CA ILE A 47 0.44 -1.31 10.30
C ILE A 47 0.09 0.10 9.81
N ALA A 48 0.56 0.49 8.63
CA ALA A 48 0.26 1.79 8.05
C ALA A 48 -1.23 1.92 7.69
N MET A 49 -1.84 0.85 7.16
CA MET A 49 -3.29 0.78 6.93
C MET A 49 -4.07 0.89 8.25
N GLU A 50 -3.71 0.13 9.28
CA GLU A 50 -4.35 0.18 10.60
C GLU A 50 -4.30 1.60 11.18
N LYS A 51 -3.13 2.23 11.17
CA LYS A 51 -2.95 3.63 11.61
C LYS A 51 -3.79 4.60 10.78
N ARG A 52 -3.86 4.40 9.46
CA ARG A 52 -4.56 5.32 8.56
C ARG A 52 -6.07 5.24 8.71
N PHE A 53 -6.61 4.03 8.84
CA PHE A 53 -8.03 3.77 8.94
C PHE A 53 -8.54 3.71 10.38
N GLY A 54 -7.64 3.78 11.37
CA GLY A 54 -8.00 3.78 12.80
C GLY A 54 -8.57 2.44 13.28
N LEU A 55 -8.04 1.34 12.74
CA LEU A 55 -8.44 -0.03 13.09
C LEU A 55 -7.72 -0.55 14.33
#